data_AF-A0A2N5Z3K4-F1
#
_entry.id   AF-A0A2N5Z3K4-F1
#
_cell.length_a   1.000
_cell.length_b   1.000
_cell.length_c   1.000
_cell.angle_alpha   90.00
_cell.angle_beta   90.00
_cell.angle_gamma   90.00
#
_symmetry.space_group_name_H-M   'P 1'
#
loop_
_entity.id
_entity.type
_entity.pdbx_description
1 polymer ?
#
loop_
_entity_poly.entity_id
_entity_poly.type
_entity_poly.pdbx_seq_one_letter_code
_entity_poly.pdbx_strand_id
1 'polypeptide(L)'
;MYNKIEDLTTKLGYASRLNVEGLTVTPLKKSFANKEMQTALSKRTQKIKICFDVMDNKVADPGMKDIYIRILTPEAEVLTETETPLTFNHPELKQSVVYTMVETINFKNQKINTCVKWQATEQYKPGLYIVEIFSKDNKLGMTTFTLK
;
A
#
# COMPACT_ATOMS: atom_id res chain seq x y z
N MET A 1 36.02 14.37 -13.95
CA MET A 1 36.16 13.80 -12.59
C MET A 1 34.80 13.24 -12.20
N TYR A 2 34.71 11.92 -12.00
CA TYR A 2 33.49 11.29 -11.50
C TYR A 2 33.35 11.67 -10.02
N ASN A 3 32.32 12.43 -9.66
CA ASN A 3 32.15 12.98 -8.30
C ASN A 3 31.73 11.88 -7.33
N LYS A 4 32.71 11.29 -6.64
CA LYS A 4 32.54 10.26 -5.60
C LYS A 4 31.54 10.64 -4.50
N ILE A 5 31.34 11.94 -4.25
CA ILE A 5 30.35 12.46 -3.28
C ILE A 5 28.91 12.19 -3.75
N GLU A 6 28.63 12.35 -5.05
CA GLU A 6 27.30 12.16 -5.65
C GLU A 6 26.89 10.68 -5.68
N ASP A 7 27.86 9.79 -5.91
CA ASP A 7 27.65 8.34 -5.82
C ASP A 7 27.35 7.90 -4.38
N LEU A 8 28.02 8.49 -3.39
CA LEU A 8 27.80 8.18 -1.97
C LEU A 8 26.44 8.68 -1.46
N THR A 9 26.04 9.90 -1.82
CA THR A 9 24.70 10.41 -1.45
C THR A 9 23.60 9.58 -2.09
N THR A 10 23.78 9.14 -3.33
CA THR A 10 22.84 8.27 -4.03
C THR A 10 22.72 6.89 -3.36
N LYS A 11 23.85 6.26 -3.02
CA LYS A 11 23.87 4.96 -2.32
C LYS A 11 23.22 5.02 -0.92
N LEU A 12 23.50 6.09 -0.18
CA LEU A 12 22.86 6.32 1.12
C LEU A 12 21.34 6.52 0.96
N GLY A 13 20.91 7.23 -0.07
CA GLY A 13 19.49 7.43 -0.38
C GLY A 13 18.75 6.13 -0.74
N TYR A 14 19.41 5.14 -1.33
CA TYR A 14 18.81 3.81 -1.53
C TYR A 14 18.77 3.00 -0.23
N ALA A 15 19.85 3.06 0.57
CA ALA A 15 19.95 2.32 1.82
C ALA A 15 18.98 2.81 2.91
N SER A 16 18.56 4.08 2.87
CA SER A 16 17.59 4.67 3.82
C SER A 16 16.13 4.38 3.48
N ARG A 17 15.84 3.74 2.34
CA ARG A 17 14.46 3.43 1.93
C ARG A 17 13.84 2.40 2.85
N LEU A 18 12.54 2.55 3.10
CA LEU A 18 11.77 1.53 3.80
C LEU A 18 11.62 0.30 2.88
N ASN A 19 11.49 -0.87 3.50
CA ASN A 19 11.15 -2.11 2.84
C ASN A 19 9.91 -2.72 3.50
N VAL A 20 9.10 -3.41 2.70
CA VAL A 20 7.90 -4.10 3.17
C VAL A 20 7.96 -5.58 2.82
N GLU A 21 7.62 -6.43 3.80
CA GLU A 21 7.50 -7.87 3.62
C GLU A 21 6.13 -8.38 4.09
N GLY A 22 5.82 -9.64 3.79
CA GLY A 22 4.61 -10.29 4.27
C GLY A 22 3.30 -9.66 3.78
N LEU A 23 3.32 -8.99 2.61
CA LEU A 23 2.14 -8.34 2.05
C LEU A 23 1.05 -9.38 1.71
N THR A 24 -0.06 -9.31 2.44
CA THR A 24 -1.22 -10.18 2.29
C THR A 24 -2.50 -9.37 2.13
N VAL A 25 -3.43 -9.91 1.34
CA VAL A 25 -4.73 -9.27 1.08
C VAL A 25 -5.85 -10.27 1.34
N THR A 26 -6.79 -9.88 2.19
CA THR A 26 -7.92 -10.72 2.61
C THR A 26 -9.23 -9.98 2.34
N PRO A 27 -10.03 -10.39 1.35
CA PRO A 27 -11.37 -9.88 1.17
C PRO A 27 -12.28 -10.38 2.28
N LEU A 28 -13.04 -9.49 2.90
CA LEU A 28 -13.86 -9.73 4.08
C LEU A 28 -15.33 -9.45 3.78
N LYS A 29 -16.20 -10.32 4.31
CA LYS A 29 -17.65 -10.12 4.39
C LYS A 29 -18.08 -10.01 5.85
N LYS A 30 -19.21 -9.37 6.10
CA LYS A 30 -19.92 -9.49 7.38
C LYS A 30 -20.59 -10.86 7.51
N SER A 31 -20.44 -11.47 8.68
CA SER A 31 -21.09 -12.72 9.07
C SER A 31 -22.32 -12.45 9.95
N PHE A 32 -23.07 -13.51 10.24
CA PHE A 32 -24.34 -13.49 10.99
C PHE A 32 -24.24 -12.97 12.43
N ALA A 33 -23.02 -12.78 12.94
CA ALA A 33 -22.75 -12.26 14.30
C ALA A 33 -21.91 -10.96 14.30
N ASN A 34 -22.03 -10.12 13.25
CA ASN A 34 -21.19 -8.94 13.03
C ASN A 34 -19.67 -9.21 12.96
N LYS A 35 -19.24 -10.47 12.96
CA LYS A 35 -17.84 -10.87 12.77
C LYS A 35 -17.47 -10.77 11.29
N GLU A 36 -16.27 -10.30 11.01
CA GLU A 36 -15.72 -10.30 9.66
C GLU A 36 -15.17 -11.69 9.34
N MET A 37 -15.46 -12.21 8.15
CA MET A 37 -14.97 -13.50 7.66
C MET A 37 -14.40 -13.34 6.26
N GLN A 38 -13.37 -14.12 5.95
CA GLN A 38 -12.82 -14.16 4.59
C GLN A 38 -13.85 -14.65 3.57
N THR A 39 -13.83 -14.06 2.39
CA THR A 39 -14.62 -14.48 1.23
C THR A 39 -13.76 -14.35 -0.03
N ALA A 40 -14.08 -15.14 -1.05
CA ALA A 40 -13.55 -14.93 -2.40
C ALA A 40 -14.62 -14.37 -3.34
N LEU A 41 -15.87 -14.25 -2.90
CA LEU A 41 -16.98 -13.77 -3.74
C LEU A 41 -17.04 -12.24 -3.74
N SER A 42 -16.89 -11.65 -4.93
CA SER A 42 -17.03 -10.22 -5.24
C SER A 42 -18.30 -9.65 -4.60
N LYS A 43 -19.45 -10.26 -4.90
CA LYS A 43 -20.77 -9.82 -4.42
C LYS A 43 -20.92 -9.80 -2.90
N ARG A 44 -20.12 -10.58 -2.17
CA ARG A 44 -20.18 -10.65 -0.69
C ARG A 44 -19.08 -9.83 -0.02
N THR A 45 -18.06 -9.42 -0.78
CA THR A 45 -16.95 -8.65 -0.24
C THR A 45 -17.46 -7.27 0.16
N GLN A 46 -17.11 -6.85 1.36
CA GLN A 46 -17.43 -5.54 1.92
C GLN A 46 -16.18 -4.76 2.25
N LYS A 47 -15.11 -5.44 2.69
CA LYS A 47 -13.83 -4.79 2.98
C LYS A 47 -12.68 -5.58 2.38
N ILE A 48 -11.62 -4.89 2.04
CA ILE A 48 -10.33 -5.47 1.72
C ILE A 48 -9.40 -5.19 2.89
N LYS A 49 -8.96 -6.24 3.60
CA LYS A 49 -7.94 -6.14 4.64
C LYS A 49 -6.57 -6.36 4.02
N ILE A 50 -5.64 -5.44 4.25
CA ILE A 50 -4.28 -5.47 3.73
C ILE A 50 -3.35 -5.47 4.92
N CYS A 51 -2.49 -6.49 5.03
CA CYS A 51 -1.50 -6.59 6.10
C CYS A 51 -0.11 -6.71 5.52
N PHE A 52 0.84 -6.08 6.18
CA PHE A 52 2.24 -6.10 5.79
C PHE A 52 3.14 -5.71 6.96
N ASP A 53 4.43 -6.02 6.83
CA ASP A 53 5.46 -5.67 7.79
C ASP A 53 6.36 -4.61 7.18
N VAL A 54 6.45 -3.44 7.81
CA VAL A 54 7.54 -2.49 7.53
C VAL A 54 8.77 -2.98 8.28
N MET A 55 9.82 -3.34 7.56
CA MET A 55 11.02 -3.93 8.13
C MET A 55 11.89 -2.90 8.85
N ASP A 56 12.72 -3.36 9.78
CA ASP A 56 13.68 -2.48 10.44
C ASP A 56 14.71 -1.93 9.42
N ASN A 57 15.12 -0.69 9.65
CA ASN A 57 16.17 -0.06 8.86
C ASN A 57 16.89 0.96 9.75
N LYS A 58 18.16 0.71 10.06
CA LYS A 58 18.99 1.57 10.92
C LYS A 58 19.52 2.82 10.21
N VAL A 59 19.44 2.87 8.88
CA VAL A 59 19.89 3.99 8.04
C VAL A 59 18.76 4.98 7.77
N ALA A 60 17.51 4.50 7.77
CA ALA A 60 16.33 5.33 7.57
C ALA A 60 16.11 6.33 8.72
N ASP A 61 15.62 7.53 8.44
CA ASP A 61 15.27 8.47 9.50
C ASP A 61 14.01 8.02 10.25
N PRO A 62 14.01 8.02 11.60
CA PRO A 62 12.81 7.76 12.38
C PRO A 62 11.78 8.88 12.24
N GLY A 63 10.52 8.60 12.59
CA GLY A 63 9.43 9.56 12.62
C GLY A 63 8.16 9.07 11.93
N MET A 64 7.23 10.00 11.71
CA MET A 64 5.98 9.70 11.01
C MET A 64 6.25 9.47 9.53
N LYS A 65 5.81 8.32 9.01
CA LYS A 65 5.97 7.93 7.61
C LYS A 65 4.61 7.59 7.03
N ASP A 66 4.29 8.21 5.89
CA ASP A 66 3.08 7.92 5.14
C ASP A 66 3.31 6.70 4.24
N ILE A 67 2.43 5.72 4.35
CA ILE A 67 2.38 4.53 3.50
C ILE A 67 1.14 4.63 2.62
N TYR A 68 1.35 4.82 1.32
CA TYR A 68 0.29 4.94 0.34
C TYR A 68 -0.07 3.57 -0.21
N ILE A 69 -1.35 3.26 -0.24
CA ILE A 69 -1.88 1.99 -0.69
C ILE A 69 -2.78 2.25 -1.89
N ARG A 70 -2.50 1.56 -3.00
CA ARG A 70 -3.26 1.65 -4.25
C ARG A 70 -3.86 0.29 -4.56
N ILE A 71 -5.17 0.25 -4.74
CA ILE A 71 -5.90 -0.95 -5.17
C ILE A 71 -6.41 -0.70 -6.58
N LEU A 72 -5.93 -1.48 -7.55
CA LEU A 72 -6.41 -1.47 -8.94
C LEU A 72 -7.51 -2.52 -9.13
N THR A 73 -8.58 -2.13 -9.81
CA THR A 73 -9.66 -3.00 -10.27
C THR A 73 -9.20 -3.90 -11.42
N PRO A 74 -10.01 -4.92 -11.80
CA PRO A 74 -9.78 -5.71 -13.00
C PRO A 74 -9.73 -4.86 -14.29
N GLU A 75 -10.37 -3.69 -14.29
CA GLU A 75 -10.35 -2.72 -15.38
C GLU A 75 -9.17 -1.73 -15.30
N ALA A 76 -8.21 -1.96 -14.39
CA ALA A 76 -7.04 -1.12 -14.14
C ALA A 76 -7.36 0.31 -13.63
N GLU A 77 -8.52 0.48 -13.00
CA GLU A 77 -8.93 1.73 -12.35
C GLU A 77 -8.50 1.70 -10.88
N VAL A 78 -8.11 2.85 -10.31
CA VAL A 78 -7.81 2.93 -8.88
C VAL A 78 -9.12 3.04 -8.11
N LEU A 79 -9.30 2.20 -7.09
CA LEU A 79 -10.42 2.35 -6.17
C LEU A 79 -10.23 3.63 -5.34
N THR A 80 -11.20 4.55 -5.41
CA THR A 80 -11.23 5.80 -4.65
C THR A 80 -12.52 5.88 -3.83
N GLU A 81 -12.50 6.66 -2.75
CA GLU A 81 -13.69 6.92 -1.91
C GLU A 81 -14.52 8.09 -2.44
N THR A 82 -13.86 9.05 -3.10
CA THR A 82 -14.45 10.29 -3.61
C THR A 82 -14.23 10.44 -5.12
N GLU A 83 -15.05 11.27 -5.77
CA GLU A 83 -14.87 11.65 -7.18
C GLU A 83 -13.53 12.33 -7.42
N THR A 84 -13.06 13.14 -6.46
CA THR A 84 -11.71 13.72 -6.49
C THR A 84 -10.70 12.65 -6.08
N PRO A 85 -9.78 12.22 -6.96
CA PRO A 85 -8.81 11.19 -6.61
C PRO A 85 -7.77 11.73 -5.63
N LEU A 86 -7.44 10.95 -4.61
CA LEU A 86 -6.33 11.25 -3.73
C LEU A 86 -5.02 11.01 -4.48
N THR A 87 -4.11 12.00 -4.47
CA THR A 87 -2.82 11.90 -5.16
C THR A 87 -1.65 12.26 -4.27
N PHE A 88 -0.48 11.68 -4.55
CA PHE A 88 0.80 12.14 -4.01
C PHE A 88 1.82 12.27 -5.13
N ASN A 89 2.77 13.19 -4.98
CA ASN A 89 3.84 13.37 -5.96
C ASN A 89 4.97 12.38 -5.65
N HIS A 90 5.15 11.39 -6.53
CA HIS A 90 6.25 10.44 -6.41
C HIS A 90 7.49 11.00 -7.14
N PRO A 91 8.60 11.31 -6.44
CA PRO A 91 9.76 11.99 -7.01
C PRO A 91 10.35 11.26 -8.22
N GLU A 92 10.41 9.92 -8.18
CA GLU A 92 10.96 9.13 -9.29
C GLU A 92 10.03 9.00 -10.51
N LEU A 93 8.70 9.00 -10.30
CA LEU A 93 7.76 8.80 -11.39
C LEU A 93 7.42 10.10 -12.12
N LYS A 94 7.84 11.27 -11.59
CA LYS A 94 7.58 12.62 -12.14
C LYS A 94 6.10 12.88 -12.47
N GLN A 95 5.20 12.12 -11.85
CA GLN A 95 3.75 12.19 -12.02
C GLN A 95 3.06 12.00 -10.67
N SER A 96 1.89 12.61 -10.52
CA SER A 96 1.04 12.39 -9.35
C SER A 96 0.46 10.97 -9.41
N VAL A 97 0.69 10.20 -8.35
CA VAL A 97 0.18 8.83 -8.21
C VAL A 97 -1.13 8.88 -7.46
N VAL A 98 -2.19 8.38 -8.09
CA VAL A 98 -3.49 8.18 -7.44
C VAL A 98 -3.40 7.00 -6.47
N TYR A 99 -3.92 7.15 -5.26
CA TYR A 99 -3.95 6.08 -4.26
C TYR A 99 -5.35 5.90 -3.65
N THR A 100 -5.57 4.73 -3.06
CA THR A 100 -6.85 4.32 -2.46
C THR A 100 -6.96 4.78 -1.01
N MET A 101 -5.89 4.61 -0.24
CA MET A 101 -5.81 5.07 1.15
C MET A 101 -4.37 5.32 1.58
N VAL A 102 -4.20 6.06 2.68
CA VAL A 102 -2.90 6.30 3.32
C VAL A 102 -2.95 5.83 4.77
N GLU A 103 -1.88 5.20 5.22
CA GLU A 103 -1.66 4.84 6.62
C GLU A 103 -0.37 5.52 7.10
N THR A 104 -0.45 6.30 8.18
CA THR A 104 0.74 6.95 8.75
C THR A 104 1.25 6.13 9.93
N ILE A 105 2.49 5.63 9.82
CA ILE A 105 3.15 4.85 10.87
C ILE A 105 4.18 5.70 11.62
N ASN A 106 4.38 5.42 12.91
CA ASN A 106 5.48 6.00 13.68
C ASN A 106 6.70 5.06 13.62
N PHE A 107 7.57 5.27 12.63
CA PHE A 107 8.73 4.42 12.40
C PHE A 107 9.87 4.76 13.37
N LYS A 108 10.31 3.78 14.15
CA LYS A 108 11.39 3.92 15.15
C LYS A 108 12.59 3.03 14.83
N ASN A 109 12.90 2.88 13.54
CA ASN A 109 13.97 1.99 13.04
C ASN A 109 13.79 0.52 13.41
N GLN A 110 12.56 0.11 13.72
CA GLN A 110 12.19 -1.24 14.14
C GLN A 110 11.08 -1.76 13.25
N LYS A 111 10.95 -3.09 13.18
CA LYS A 111 9.88 -3.76 12.46
C LYS A 111 8.51 -3.33 13.02
N ILE A 112 7.59 -2.96 12.14
CA ILE A 112 6.20 -2.61 12.47
C ILE A 112 5.26 -3.49 11.66
N ASN A 113 4.36 -4.21 12.33
CA ASN A 113 3.26 -4.89 11.66
C ASN A 113 2.09 -3.91 11.48
N THR A 114 1.60 -3.81 10.25
CA THR A 114 0.54 -2.89 9.88
C THR A 114 -0.57 -3.65 9.17
N CYS A 115 -1.81 -3.47 9.62
CA CYS A 115 -2.99 -4.03 8.98
C CYS A 115 -4.05 -2.95 8.83
N VAL A 116 -4.44 -2.67 7.59
CA VAL A 116 -5.49 -1.70 7.28
C VAL A 116 -6.68 -2.38 6.64
N LYS A 117 -7.83 -1.70 6.67
CA LYS A 117 -9.05 -2.15 5.99
C LYS A 117 -9.59 -1.01 5.17
N TRP A 118 -9.90 -1.30 3.92
CA TRP A 118 -10.57 -0.39 3.02
C TRP A 118 -11.93 -0.96 2.63
N GLN A 119 -12.93 -0.09 2.48
CA GLN A 119 -14.29 -0.44 2.09
C GLN A 119 -14.70 0.41 0.91
N ALA A 120 -15.12 -0.23 -0.18
CA ALA A 120 -15.69 0.46 -1.32
C ALA A 120 -17.07 1.03 -0.98
N THR A 121 -17.40 2.15 -1.63
CA THR A 121 -18.77 2.69 -1.71
C THR A 121 -19.63 1.84 -2.64
N GLU A 122 -19.05 1.33 -3.71
CA GLU A 122 -19.69 0.45 -4.69
C GLU A 122 -19.40 -1.04 -4.47
N GLN A 123 -20.18 -1.90 -5.14
CA GLN A 123 -19.97 -3.34 -5.10
C GLN A 123 -18.70 -3.73 -5.87
N TYR A 124 -17.86 -4.59 -5.27
CA TYR A 124 -16.70 -5.15 -5.97
C TYR A 124 -17.11 -5.99 -7.18
N LYS A 125 -16.34 -5.88 -8.27
CA LYS A 125 -16.51 -6.68 -9.49
C LYS A 125 -15.72 -8.00 -9.37
N PRO A 126 -16.11 -9.05 -10.10
CA PRO A 126 -15.26 -10.25 -10.23
C PRO A 126 -14.03 -9.93 -11.09
N GLY A 127 -12.89 -10.50 -10.75
CA GLY A 127 -11.65 -10.38 -11.51
C GLY A 127 -10.40 -10.25 -10.65
N LEU A 128 -9.28 -9.99 -11.32
CA LEU A 128 -7.96 -9.81 -10.72
C LEU A 128 -7.79 -8.37 -10.24
N TYR A 129 -7.53 -8.21 -8.95
CA TYR A 129 -7.16 -6.95 -8.34
C TYR A 129 -5.67 -6.92 -8.04
N ILE A 130 -5.08 -5.74 -8.09
CA ILE A 130 -3.68 -5.51 -7.76
C ILE A 130 -3.61 -4.56 -6.57
N VAL A 131 -2.82 -4.90 -5.57
CA VAL A 131 -2.52 -4.01 -4.43
C VAL A 131 -1.06 -3.63 -4.50
N GLU A 132 -0.79 -2.33 -4.49
CA GLU A 132 0.55 -1.76 -4.45
C GLU A 132 0.71 -0.89 -3.21
N ILE A 133 1.91 -0.92 -2.65
CA ILE A 133 2.29 -0.13 -1.49
C ILE A 133 3.47 0.74 -1.86
N PHE A 134 3.40 2.02 -1.49
CA PHE A 134 4.42 3.03 -1.75
C PHE A 134 4.78 3.78 -0.47
N SER A 135 6.03 4.18 -0.37
CA SER A 135 6.45 5.33 0.42
C SER A 135 6.45 6.58 -0.47
N LYS A 136 6.80 7.75 0.08
CA LYS A 136 7.06 8.93 -0.75
C LYS A 136 8.22 8.71 -1.73
N ASP A 137 9.18 7.86 -1.39
CA ASP A 137 10.44 7.75 -2.09
C ASP A 137 10.45 6.63 -3.14
N ASN A 138 9.70 5.54 -2.90
CA ASN A 138 9.71 4.35 -3.74
C ASN A 138 8.47 3.47 -3.57
N LYS A 139 8.26 2.59 -4.55
CA LYS A 139 7.37 1.43 -4.40
C LYS A 139 8.00 0.45 -3.40
N LEU A 140 7.21 0.04 -2.39
CA LEU A 140 7.62 -0.88 -1.33
C LEU A 140 7.25 -2.33 -1.64
N GLY A 141 6.14 -2.54 -2.35
CA GLY A 141 5.69 -3.89 -2.66
C GLY A 141 4.43 -3.91 -3.52
N MET A 142 4.09 -5.13 -3.96
CA MET A 142 2.91 -5.40 -4.76
C MET A 142 2.44 -6.83 -4.51
N THR A 143 1.14 -7.03 -4.51
CA THR A 143 0.54 -8.36 -4.55
C THR A 143 -0.77 -8.32 -5.35
N THR A 144 -1.36 -9.48 -5.59
CA THR A 144 -2.64 -9.60 -6.30
C THR A 144 -3.60 -10.47 -5.53
N PHE A 145 -4.89 -10.28 -5.78
CA PHE A 145 -5.94 -11.17 -5.29
C PHE A 145 -7.09 -11.22 -6.31
N THR A 146 -7.85 -12.31 -6.30
CA THR A 146 -8.97 -12.49 -7.24
C THR A 146 -10.28 -12.57 -6.49
N LEU A 147 -11.29 -11.84 -6.98
CA LEU A 147 -12.68 -11.99 -6.57
C LEU A 147 -13.45 -12.76 -7.65
N LYS A 148 -14.31 -13.69 -7.21
CA LYS A 148 -15.18 -14.52 -8.03
C LYS A 148 -16.61 -13.99 -8.06
#